data_AF-A0A7C7V838-F1
#
_entry.id   AF-A0A7C7V838-F1
#
_cell.length_a   1.000
_cell.length_b   1.000
_cell.length_c   1.000
_cell.angle_alpha   90.00
_cell.angle_beta   90.00
_cell.angle_gamma   90.00
#
_symmetry.space_group_name_H-M   'P 1'
#
loop_
_entity.id
_entity.type
_entity.pdbx_description
1 polymer ?
#
loop_
_entity_poly.entity_id
_entity_poly.type
_entity_poly.pdbx_seq_one_letter_code
_entity_poly.pdbx_strand_id
1 'polypeptide(L)'
;MLFAIGVGFLWVIKVEYHLGAHIWKGVLALGIGLALGAAFIPSFWGSALLGILGGSIAWGATELPDQEQRVAQGLFPANPRKRRSKQGLSIRWFLPPLALLLG
;
A
#
# COMPACT_ATOMS: atom_id res chain seq x y z
N MET A 1 15.06 10.16 4.77
CA MET A 1 14.19 8.96 4.84
C MET A 1 12.70 9.29 4.85
N LEU A 2 12.20 10.22 5.68
CA LEU A 2 10.78 10.60 5.71
C LEU A 2 10.24 11.09 4.35
N PHE A 3 11.05 11.83 3.59
CA PHE A 3 10.67 12.33 2.26
C PHE A 3 10.43 11.20 1.24
N ALA A 4 11.26 10.16 1.25
CA ALA A 4 11.11 9.01 0.36
C ALA A 4 9.84 8.21 0.66
N ILE A 5 9.50 8.05 1.95
CA ILE A 5 8.25 7.41 2.38
C ILE A 5 7.05 8.29 2.01
N GLY A 6 7.14 9.61 2.21
CA GLY A 6 6.08 10.55 1.83
C GLY A 6 5.78 10.57 0.33
N VAL A 7 6.83 10.56 -0.52
CA VAL A 7 6.67 10.43 -1.98
C VAL A 7 6.11 9.06 -2.35
N GLY A 8 6.56 8.00 -1.67
CA GLY A 8 6.02 6.65 -1.81
C GLY A 8 4.53 6.55 -1.47
N PHE A 9 3.98 7.45 -0.65
CA PHE A 9 2.55 7.46 -0.33
C PHE A 9 1.68 8.16 -1.38
N LEU A 10 2.24 9.00 -2.25
CA LEU A 10 1.46 9.74 -3.25
C LEU A 10 0.71 8.79 -4.19
N TRP A 11 1.34 7.68 -4.58
CA TRP A 11 0.69 6.70 -5.44
C TRP A 11 -0.43 5.95 -4.71
N VAL A 12 -0.27 5.63 -3.42
CA VAL A 12 -1.30 4.98 -2.59
C VAL A 12 -2.55 5.86 -2.52
N ILE A 13 -2.38 7.16 -2.27
CA ILE A 13 -3.48 8.13 -2.26
C ILE A 13 -4.17 8.18 -3.63
N LYS A 14 -3.40 8.23 -4.72
CA LYS A 14 -3.93 8.30 -6.09
C LYS A 14 -4.73 7.05 -6.45
N VAL A 15 -4.20 5.87 -6.11
CA VAL A 15 -4.83 4.58 -6.35
C VAL A 15 -6.11 4.44 -5.53
N GLU A 16 -6.08 4.78 -4.24
CA GLU A 16 -7.28 4.79 -3.40
C GLU A 16 -8.35 5.75 -3.96
N TYR A 17 -7.92 6.94 -4.41
CA TYR A 17 -8.82 7.97 -4.92
C TYR A 17 -9.55 7.55 -6.20
N HIS A 18 -8.84 6.91 -7.15
CA HIS A 18 -9.43 6.53 -8.45
C HIS A 18 -10.01 5.12 -8.47
N LEU A 19 -9.31 4.15 -7.90
CA LEU A 19 -9.67 2.72 -7.98
C LEU A 19 -10.29 2.22 -6.67
N GLY A 20 -9.97 2.83 -5.53
CA GLY A 20 -10.42 2.38 -4.22
C GLY A 20 -9.46 1.37 -3.59
N ALA A 21 -9.60 1.18 -2.27
CA ALA A 21 -8.69 0.30 -1.54
C ALA A 21 -8.92 -1.19 -1.81
N HIS A 22 -10.07 -1.57 -2.38
CA HIS A 22 -10.42 -2.98 -2.60
C HIS A 22 -9.46 -3.77 -3.49
N ILE A 23 -8.70 -3.09 -4.33
CA ILE A 23 -7.72 -3.72 -5.22
C ILE A 23 -6.43 -4.12 -4.50
N TRP A 24 -6.29 -3.82 -3.20
CA TRP A 24 -5.04 -3.98 -2.45
C TRP A 24 -4.44 -5.38 -2.58
N LYS A 25 -5.25 -6.44 -2.59
CA LYS A 25 -4.77 -7.82 -2.78
C LYS A 25 -4.12 -8.02 -4.14
N GLY A 26 -4.68 -7.44 -5.20
CA GLY A 26 -4.13 -7.50 -6.54
C GLY A 26 -2.81 -6.72 -6.65
N VAL A 27 -2.75 -5.54 -6.03
CA VAL A 27 -1.52 -4.73 -5.97
C VAL A 27 -0.43 -5.43 -5.15
N LEU A 28 -0.81 -6.08 -4.04
CA LEU A 28 0.09 -6.88 -3.22
C LEU A 28 0.65 -8.07 -4.00
N ALA A 29 -0.22 -8.81 -4.69
CA ALA A 29 0.19 -9.93 -5.54
C ALA A 29 1.16 -9.49 -6.64
N LEU A 30 0.92 -8.32 -7.26
CA LEU A 30 1.84 -7.73 -8.23
C LEU A 30 3.20 -7.42 -7.60
N GLY A 31 3.23 -6.76 -6.43
CA GLY A 31 4.47 -6.43 -5.73
C GLY A 31 5.29 -7.67 -5.36
N ILE A 32 4.63 -8.70 -4.82
CA ILE A 32 5.27 -9.99 -4.51
C ILE A 32 5.77 -10.66 -5.80
N GLY A 33 4.98 -10.66 -6.87
CA GLY A 33 5.39 -11.23 -8.16
C GLY A 33 6.64 -10.56 -8.73
N LEU A 34 6.75 -9.23 -8.64
CA LEU A 34 7.94 -8.48 -9.05
C LEU A 34 9.14 -8.81 -8.15
N ALA A 35 8.95 -8.89 -6.84
CA ALA A 35 10.01 -9.23 -5.90
C ALA A 35 10.54 -10.66 -6.12
N LEU A 36 9.66 -11.63 -6.39
CA LEU A 36 10.06 -12.99 -6.75
C LEU A 36 10.72 -13.04 -8.13
N GLY A 37 10.19 -12.28 -9.10
CA GLY A 37 10.77 -12.14 -10.44
C GLY A 37 12.20 -11.59 -10.42
N ALA A 38 12.52 -10.73 -9.46
CA ALA A 38 13.86 -10.18 -9.27
C ALA A 38 14.93 -11.27 -9.03
N ALA A 39 14.56 -12.40 -8.43
CA ALA A 39 15.48 -13.52 -8.18
C ALA A 39 15.96 -14.19 -9.48
N PHE A 40 15.25 -13.99 -10.59
CA PHE A 40 15.58 -14.55 -11.90
C PHE A 40 16.31 -13.57 -12.81
N ILE A 41 16.60 -12.35 -12.34
CA ILE A 41 17.34 -11.34 -13.10
C ILE A 41 18.86 -11.53 -12.88
N PRO A 42 19.65 -11.84 -13.92
CA PRO A 42 21.10 -12.10 -13.74
C PRO A 42 21.91 -10.85 -13.36
N SER A 43 21.45 -9.66 -13.74
CA SER A 43 22.13 -8.41 -13.42
C SER A 43 21.84 -7.99 -11.99
N PHE A 44 22.88 -7.76 -11.18
CA PHE A 44 22.74 -7.24 -9.82
C PHE A 44 21.87 -5.98 -9.77
N TRP A 45 22.15 -4.99 -10.63
CA TRP A 45 21.39 -3.75 -10.68
C TRP A 45 19.93 -3.98 -11.07
N GLY A 46 19.68 -4.84 -12.06
CA GLY A 46 18.32 -5.17 -12.49
C GLY A 46 17.53 -5.89 -11.40
N SER A 47 18.14 -6.87 -10.75
CA SER A 47 17.55 -7.62 -9.64
C SER A 47 17.26 -6.71 -8.45
N ALA A 48 18.24 -5.89 -8.03
CA ALA A 48 18.09 -4.97 -6.91
C ALA A 48 16.97 -3.95 -7.15
N LEU A 49 16.92 -3.31 -8.33
CA LEU A 49 15.89 -2.33 -8.66
C LEU A 49 14.49 -2.97 -8.70
N LEU A 50 14.36 -4.15 -9.32
CA LEU A 50 13.09 -4.85 -9.42
C LEU A 50 12.60 -5.35 -8.05
N GLY A 51 13.52 -5.82 -7.19
CA GLY A 51 13.23 -6.21 -5.82
C GLY A 51 12.77 -5.03 -4.96
N ILE A 52 13.47 -3.89 -5.03
CA ILE A 52 13.09 -2.66 -4.32
C ILE A 52 11.73 -2.16 -4.81
N LEU A 53 11.49 -2.18 -6.13
CA LEU A 53 10.21 -1.78 -6.72
C LEU A 53 9.07 -2.71 -6.25
N GLY A 54 9.28 -4.02 -6.33
CA GLY A 54 8.30 -5.03 -5.91
C GLY A 54 7.96 -4.92 -4.44
N GLY A 55 8.96 -4.79 -3.58
CA GLY A 55 8.78 -4.56 -2.14
C GLY A 55 8.05 -3.25 -1.83
N SER A 56 8.37 -2.17 -2.55
CA SER A 56 7.70 -0.87 -2.39
C SER A 56 6.22 -0.92 -2.79
N ILE A 57 5.90 -1.62 -3.89
CA ILE A 57 4.50 -1.82 -4.33
C ILE A 57 3.75 -2.71 -3.33
N ALA A 58 4.36 -3.81 -2.89
CA ALA A 58 3.76 -4.74 -1.93
C ALA A 58 3.45 -4.03 -0.60
N TRP A 59 4.39 -3.23 -0.09
CA TRP A 59 4.18 -2.47 1.12
C TRP A 59 3.08 -1.41 0.97
N GLY A 60 3.13 -0.57 -0.07
CA GLY A 60 2.07 0.42 -0.28
C GLY A 60 0.69 -0.19 -0.57
N ALA A 61 0.62 -1.43 -1.08
CA ALA A 61 -0.63 -2.16 -1.19
C ALA A 61 -1.29 -2.40 0.17
N THR A 62 -0.51 -2.76 1.19
CA THR A 62 -1.03 -2.95 2.56
C THR A 62 -1.54 -1.67 3.21
N GLU A 63 -1.16 -0.51 2.68
CA GLU A 63 -1.56 0.80 3.20
C GLU A 63 -2.88 1.31 2.59
N LEU A 64 -3.31 0.74 1.45
CA LEU A 64 -4.54 1.16 0.77
C LEU A 64 -5.79 1.11 1.67
N PRO A 65 -6.04 0.06 2.48
CA PRO A 65 -7.22 0.01 3.34
C PRO A 65 -7.20 1.05 4.47
N ASP A 66 -6.02 1.30 5.03
CA ASP A 66 -5.85 2.35 6.04
C ASP A 66 -5.98 3.75 5.42
N GLN A 67 -5.60 3.92 4.15
CA GLN A 67 -5.84 5.15 3.39
C GLN A 67 -7.34 5.40 3.17
N GLU A 68 -8.13 4.36 2.88
CA GLU A 68 -9.59 4.46 2.78
C GLU A 68 -10.21 4.85 4.14
N GLN A 69 -9.67 4.35 5.25
CA GLN A 69 -10.08 4.78 6.59
C GLN A 69 -9.76 6.28 6.84
N ARG A 70 -8.60 6.76 6.40
CA ARG A 70 -8.23 8.19 6.51
C ARG A 70 -9.15 9.08 5.67
N VAL A 71 -9.55 8.64 4.49
CA VAL A 71 -10.59 9.33 3.68
C VAL A 71 -11.95 9.30 4.39
N ALA A 72 -12.32 8.18 5.00
CA ALA A 72 -13.58 8.07 5.76
C ALA A 72 -13.61 8.97 7.01
N GLN A 73 -12.44 9.24 7.61
CA GLN A 73 -12.26 10.20 8.72
C GLN A 73 -12.21 11.67 8.25
N GLY A 74 -12.19 11.93 6.94
CA GLY A 74 -12.10 13.28 6.39
C GLY A 74 -10.69 13.87 6.33
N LEU A 75 -9.63 13.07 6.57
CA LEU A 75 -8.23 13.53 6.47
C LEU A 75 -7.80 13.75 5.02
N PHE A 76 -8.47 13.11 4.06
CA PHE A 76 -8.19 13.20 2.63
C PHE A 76 -9.49 13.36 1.84
N PRO A 77 -9.46 14.04 0.68
CA PRO A 77 -10.65 14.28 -0.12
C PRO A 77 -11.22 12.97 -0.66
N ALA A 78 -12.48 12.69 -0.35
CA ALA A 78 -13.21 11.58 -0.94
C ALA A 78 -13.54 11.88 -2.41
N ASN A 79 -13.33 10.91 -3.30
CA ASN A 79 -13.76 11.03 -4.69
C ASN A 79 -15.29 10.88 -4.79
N PRO A 80 -16.05 11.92 -5.18
CA PRO A 80 -17.51 11.87 -5.26
C PRO A 80 -18.02 10.93 -6.37
N ARG A 81 -17.17 10.62 -7.36
CA ARG A 81 -17.50 9.70 -8.46
C ARG A 81 -17.26 8.23 -8.09
N LYS A 82 -16.64 7.96 -6.94
CA LYS A 82 -16.34 6.59 -6.49
C LYS A 82 -17.57 5.98 -5.84
N ARG A 83 -18.14 4.93 -6.44
CA ARG A 83 -19.13 4.09 -5.74
C ARG A 83 -18.44 3.48 -4.54
N ARG A 84 -18.84 3.88 -3.34
CA ARG A 84 -18.24 3.43 -2.08
C ARG A 84 -18.52 1.93 -1.90
N SER A 85 -17.56 1.09 -2.27
CA SER A 85 -17.58 -0.31 -1.83
C SER A 85 -17.34 -0.29 -0.32
N LYS A 86 -18.30 -0.74 0.49
CA LYS A 86 -18.10 -0.88 1.94
C LYS A 86 -17.10 -2.01 2.18
N GLN A 87 -15.81 -1.71 2.17
CA GLN A 87 -14.80 -2.61 2.71
C GLN A 87 -14.39 -2.07 4.07
N GLY A 88 -15.01 -2.61 5.12
CA GLY A 88 -14.57 -2.39 6.51
C GLY A 88 -13.29 -3.16 6.82
N LEU A 89 -12.29 -3.07 5.94
CA LEU A 89 -10.98 -3.71 6.12
C LEU A 89 -10.03 -2.64 6.67
N SER A 90 -9.80 -2.67 7.97
CA SER A 90 -8.69 -1.95 8.61
C SER A 90 -7.58 -2.97 8.82
N ILE A 91 -6.42 -2.79 8.19
CA ILE A 91 -5.25 -3.68 8.37
C ILE A 91 -4.53 -3.37 9.69
N ARG A 92 -4.99 -2.35 10.41
CA ARG A 92 -4.62 -1.97 11.79
C ARG A 92 -4.57 -3.12 12.83
N TRP A 93 -5.02 -4.33 12.50
CA TRP A 93 -4.84 -5.55 13.32
C TRP A 93 -3.45 -6.22 13.16
N PHE A 94 -2.67 -5.94 12.11
CA PHE A 94 -1.38 -6.60 11.90
C PHE A 94 -0.22 -6.00 12.71
N LEU A 95 -0.41 -4.82 13.31
CA LEU A 95 0.50 -4.23 14.29
C LEU A 95 -0.34 -3.58 15.39
N PRO A 96 -0.53 -4.23 16.56
CA PRO A 96 -1.13 -3.55 17.70
C PRO A 96 -0.28 -2.33 18.05
N PRO A 97 -0.89 -1.19 18.45
CA PRO A 97 -0.12 -0.09 19.03
C PRO A 97 0.67 -0.67 20.20
N LEU A 98 1.98 -0.38 20.28
CA LEU A 98 2.86 -0.82 21.38
C LEU A 98 2.27 -0.53 22.78
N ALA A 99 1.30 0.39 22.87
CA ALA A 99 0.48 0.67 24.05
C ALA A 99 -0.37 -0.52 24.56
N LEU A 100 -0.68 -1.54 23.75
CA LEU A 100 -1.41 -2.74 24.18
C LEU A 100 -0.50 -3.89 24.63
N LEU A 101 0.81 -3.81 24.36
CA LEU A 101 1.80 -4.81 24.76
C LEU A 101 2.49 -4.46 26.08
N LEU A 102 2.26 -3.26 26.60
CA LEU A 102 2.84 -2.74 27.85
C LEU A 102 1.78 -2.49 28.94
N GLY A 103 0.58 -3.06 28.78
CA GLY A 103 -0.53 -2.99 29.75
C GLY A 103 -0.83 -4.33 30.37
#